data_AF-A0A7J3F1H7-F1
#
_entry.id   AF-A0A7J3F1H7-F1
#
_cell.length_a   1.000
_cell.length_b   1.000
_cell.length_c   1.000
_cell.angle_alpha   90.00
_cell.angle_beta   90.00
_cell.angle_gamma   90.00
#
_symmetry.space_group_name_H-M   'P 1'
#
loop_
_entity.id
_entity.type
_entity.pdbx_description
1 polymer ?
#
loop_
_entity_poly.entity_id
_entity_poly.type
_entity_poly.pdbx_seq_one_letter_code
_entity_poly.pdbx_strand_id
1 'polypeptide(L)'
;LSSLRRAARALSEVHRVSKTAVWKWVRKFSEKVNVKPSRMFRSFIALDETCVKVNGLEYWVYAAIDVDRNEILSMRVYPSRNALAAERFIREALKYCEGKPTFIVDNAPWLKQSLEELGLQYNAESFR
;
A
#
# COMPACT_ATOMS: atom_id res chain seq x y z
N LEU A 1 1.65 22.37 -12.98
CA LEU A 1 2.71 21.41 -13.38
C LEU A 1 2.11 20.00 -13.48
N SER A 2 2.36 19.24 -14.56
CA SER A 2 1.94 17.83 -14.64
C SER A 2 2.55 17.02 -13.48
N SER A 3 1.85 16.00 -12.96
CA SER A 3 2.30 15.12 -11.85
C SER A 3 3.75 14.64 -12.04
N LEU A 4 4.13 14.22 -13.25
CA LEU A 4 5.48 13.78 -13.59
C LEU A 4 6.56 14.87 -13.49
N ARG A 5 6.22 16.13 -13.74
CA ARG A 5 7.15 17.26 -13.58
C ARG A 5 7.34 17.60 -12.10
N ARG A 6 6.28 17.49 -11.30
CA ARG A 6 6.36 17.67 -9.85
C ARG A 6 7.22 16.57 -9.22
N ALA A 7 6.99 15.31 -9.60
CA ALA A 7 7.82 14.18 -9.17
C ALA A 7 9.28 14.35 -9.58
N ALA A 8 9.55 14.72 -10.84
CA ALA A 8 10.91 14.97 -11.31
C ALA A 8 11.61 16.11 -10.52
N ARG A 9 10.88 17.18 -10.17
CA ARG A 9 11.41 18.26 -9.33
C ARG A 9 11.78 17.76 -7.93
N ALA A 10 10.89 17.03 -7.27
CA ALA A 10 11.15 16.48 -5.93
C ALA A 10 12.33 15.51 -5.92
N LEU A 11 12.42 14.62 -6.92
CA LEU A 11 13.55 13.70 -7.05
C LEU A 11 14.87 14.42 -7.37
N SER A 12 14.79 15.58 -8.01
CA SER A 12 15.96 16.41 -8.35
C SER A 12 16.62 17.07 -7.14
N GLU A 13 15.99 17.04 -5.97
CA GLU A 13 16.64 17.42 -4.70
C GLU A 13 17.76 16.43 -4.32
N VAL A 14 17.69 15.19 -4.79
CA VAL A 14 18.71 14.15 -4.53
C VAL A 14 19.57 13.92 -5.78
N HIS A 15 18.93 13.73 -6.94
CA HIS A 15 19.62 13.50 -8.22
C HIS A 15 18.85 14.14 -9.36
N ARG A 16 19.51 14.85 -10.27
CA ARG A 16 18.84 15.51 -11.40
C ARG A 16 18.09 14.51 -12.29
N VAL A 17 16.76 14.55 -12.26
CA VAL A 17 15.87 13.66 -13.05
C VAL A 17 14.97 14.47 -13.98
N SER A 18 14.81 14.03 -15.23
CA SER A 18 13.87 14.64 -16.17
C SER A 18 12.45 14.07 -16.04
N LYS A 19 11.44 14.86 -16.42
CA LYS A 19 10.04 14.37 -16.54
C LYS A 19 9.96 13.08 -17.38
N THR A 20 10.72 13.00 -18.46
CA THR A 20 10.73 11.83 -19.37
C THR A 20 11.34 10.60 -18.72
N ALA A 21 12.37 10.77 -17.88
CA ALA A 21 12.92 9.67 -17.09
C ALA A 21 11.88 9.11 -16.10
N VAL A 22 11.20 9.98 -15.35
CA VAL A 22 10.10 9.57 -14.45
C VAL A 22 8.99 8.85 -15.23
N TRP A 23 8.59 9.37 -16.39
CA TRP A 23 7.59 8.72 -17.24
C TRP A 23 8.03 7.31 -17.70
N LYS A 24 9.28 7.17 -18.14
CA LYS A 24 9.85 5.86 -18.53
C LYS A 24 9.87 4.88 -17.36
N TRP A 25 10.21 5.36 -16.15
CA TRP A 25 10.17 4.53 -14.95
C TRP A 25 8.76 4.08 -14.60
N VAL A 26 7.78 4.98 -14.64
CA VAL A 26 6.37 4.63 -14.40
C VAL A 26 5.89 3.59 -15.41
N ARG A 27 6.21 3.72 -16.70
CA ARG A 27 5.88 2.71 -17.71
C ARG A 27 6.53 1.36 -17.44
N LYS A 28 7.85 1.35 -17.26
CA LYS A 28 8.61 0.13 -16.95
C LYS A 28 8.11 -0.54 -15.67
N PHE A 29 7.68 0.25 -14.69
CA PHE A 29 7.11 -0.27 -13.45
C PHE A 29 5.71 -0.82 -13.68
N SER A 30 4.85 -0.13 -14.44
CA SER A 30 3.48 -0.60 -14.73
C SER A 30 3.44 -1.97 -15.42
N GLU A 31 4.45 -2.30 -16.23
CA GLU A 31 4.62 -3.62 -16.85
C GLU A 31 5.02 -4.71 -15.85
N LYS A 32 5.62 -4.32 -14.71
CA LYS A 32 6.14 -5.22 -13.66
C LYS A 32 5.28 -5.30 -12.41
N VAL A 33 4.31 -4.39 -12.23
CA VAL A 33 3.43 -4.28 -11.04
C VAL A 33 2.34 -5.36 -11.00
N ASN A 34 2.45 -6.43 -11.79
CA ASN A 34 1.59 -7.58 -11.60
C ASN A 34 2.03 -8.38 -10.37
N VAL A 35 1.72 -7.84 -9.20
CA VAL A 35 2.01 -8.42 -7.89
C VAL A 35 1.18 -9.68 -7.73
N LYS A 36 1.83 -10.83 -7.92
CA LYS A 36 1.27 -12.17 -7.70
C LYS A 36 2.22 -12.96 -6.80
N PRO A 37 2.35 -12.56 -5.52
CA PRO A 37 3.21 -13.26 -4.58
C PRO A 37 2.70 -14.70 -4.39
N SER A 38 3.60 -15.61 -4.06
CA SER A 38 3.21 -16.98 -3.71
C SER A 38 2.46 -17.00 -2.38
N ARG A 39 1.53 -17.96 -2.26
CA ARG A 39 0.91 -18.25 -0.98
C ARG A 39 1.91 -19.02 -0.11
N MET A 40 2.18 -18.51 1.10
CA MET A 40 3.10 -19.13 2.05
C MET A 40 2.93 -18.57 3.46
N PHE A 41 3.59 -19.18 4.45
CA PHE A 41 3.65 -18.67 5.82
C PHE A 41 4.35 -17.31 5.90
N ARG A 42 3.73 -16.38 6.65
CA ARG A 42 4.19 -15.01 6.87
C ARG A 42 3.97 -14.63 8.33
N SER A 43 5.00 -14.09 8.97
CA SER A 43 4.95 -13.73 10.39
C SER A 43 4.29 -12.37 10.60
N PHE A 44 4.77 -11.37 9.86
CA PHE A 44 4.36 -9.98 9.99
C PHE A 44 3.96 -9.36 8.65
N ILE A 45 2.82 -8.68 8.64
CA ILE A 45 2.34 -7.92 7.48
C ILE A 45 2.11 -6.48 7.87
N ALA A 46 2.84 -5.56 7.26
CA ALA A 46 2.59 -4.14 7.40
C ALA A 46 1.43 -3.73 6.49
N LEU A 47 0.44 -3.05 7.05
CA LEU A 47 -0.67 -2.42 6.34
C LEU A 47 -0.55 -0.91 6.45
N ASP A 48 -0.64 -0.24 5.31
CA ASP A 48 -0.67 1.22 5.24
C ASP A 48 -1.86 1.70 4.41
N GLU A 49 -2.35 2.89 4.73
CA GLU A 49 -3.40 3.60 4.02
C GLU A 49 -2.99 5.07 3.84
N THR A 50 -2.95 5.54 2.60
CA THR A 50 -2.64 6.94 2.29
C THR A 50 -3.67 7.58 1.36
N CYS A 51 -4.01 8.84 1.62
CA CYS A 51 -4.90 9.63 0.76
C CYS A 51 -4.09 10.35 -0.33
N VAL A 52 -4.51 10.19 -1.58
CA VAL A 52 -3.93 10.88 -2.73
C VAL A 52 -4.99 11.70 -3.45
N LYS A 53 -4.63 12.91 -3.87
CA LYS A 53 -5.51 13.81 -4.64
C LYS A 53 -5.21 13.70 -6.12
N VAL A 54 -6.21 13.27 -6.90
CA VAL A 54 -6.14 13.15 -8.36
C VAL A 54 -7.24 14.00 -8.96
N ASN A 55 -6.87 15.03 -9.72
CA ASN A 55 -7.81 15.97 -10.36
C ASN A 55 -8.84 16.59 -9.39
N GLY A 56 -8.43 16.86 -8.15
CA GLY A 56 -9.29 17.44 -7.12
C GLY A 56 -10.15 16.42 -6.36
N LEU A 57 -10.13 15.15 -6.76
CA LEU A 57 -10.80 14.05 -6.07
C LEU A 57 -9.84 13.31 -5.16
N GLU A 58 -10.34 12.88 -4.00
CA GLU A 58 -9.59 12.06 -3.05
C GLU A 58 -9.74 10.58 -3.37
N TYR A 59 -8.62 9.88 -3.36
CA TYR A 59 -8.53 8.43 -3.48
C TYR A 59 -7.69 7.89 -2.35
N TRP A 60 -7.98 6.67 -1.93
CA TRP A 60 -7.29 6.00 -0.84
C TRP A 60 -6.51 4.82 -1.39
N VAL A 61 -5.19 4.86 -1.22
CA VAL A 61 -4.27 3.80 -1.61
C VAL A 61 -3.95 2.97 -0.39
N TYR A 62 -4.18 1.66 -0.49
CA TYR A 62 -3.86 0.69 0.55
C TYR A 62 -2.72 -0.19 0.07
N ALA A 63 -1.75 -0.46 0.94
CA ALA A 63 -0.59 -1.30 0.66
C ALA A 63 -0.36 -2.33 1.77
N ALA A 64 -0.13 -3.57 1.38
CA ALA A 64 0.20 -4.68 2.27
C ALA A 64 1.58 -5.21 1.91
N ILE A 65 2.48 -5.31 2.88
CA ILE A 65 3.88 -5.71 2.66
C ILE A 65 4.26 -6.80 3.67
N ASP A 66 4.86 -7.88 3.18
CA ASP A 66 5.56 -8.87 4.01
C ASP A 66 6.85 -8.24 4.54
N VAL A 67 6.92 -8.05 5.85
CA VAL A 67 8.04 -7.34 6.51
C VAL A 67 9.33 -8.15 6.42
N ASP A 68 9.24 -9.47 6.58
CA ASP A 68 10.41 -10.34 6.61
C ASP A 68 11.09 -10.40 5.23
N ARG A 69 10.29 -10.35 4.16
CA ARG A 69 10.77 -10.47 2.77
C ARG A 69 10.85 -9.16 2.01
N ASN A 70 10.34 -8.07 2.58
CA ASN A 70 10.16 -6.80 1.90
C ASN A 70 9.41 -6.96 0.56
N GLU A 71 8.37 -7.81 0.55
CA GLU A 71 7.59 -8.15 -0.64
C GLU A 71 6.22 -7.49 -0.57
N ILE A 72 5.81 -6.79 -1.63
CA ILE A 72 4.46 -6.24 -1.74
C ILE A 72 3.49 -7.40 -1.95
N LEU A 73 2.48 -7.50 -1.09
CA LEU A 73 1.44 -8.52 -1.19
C LEU A 73 0.22 -8.05 -1.97
N SER A 74 -0.20 -6.83 -1.72
CA SER A 74 -1.37 -6.23 -2.36
C SER A 74 -1.25 -4.72 -2.34
N MET A 75 -1.64 -4.10 -3.45
CA MET A 75 -1.91 -2.67 -3.53
C MET A 75 -3.27 -2.46 -4.16
N ARG A 76 -4.10 -1.61 -3.56
CA ARG A 76 -5.45 -1.30 -4.01
C ARG A 76 -5.74 0.18 -3.90
N VAL A 77 -6.57 0.68 -4.80
CA VAL A 77 -7.04 2.07 -4.79
C VAL A 77 -8.56 2.05 -4.69
N TYR A 78 -9.09 2.81 -3.74
CA TYR A 78 -10.53 2.97 -3.54
C TYR A 78 -10.92 4.45 -3.61
N PRO A 79 -12.12 4.79 -4.09
CA PRO A 79 -12.61 6.17 -4.14
C PRO A 79 -13.08 6.69 -2.78
N SER A 80 -13.17 5.82 -1.77
CA SER A 80 -13.65 6.16 -0.43
C SER A 80 -12.92 5.35 0.63
N ARG A 81 -12.82 5.95 1.82
CA ARG A 81 -12.25 5.36 3.02
C ARG A 81 -13.36 4.92 3.95
N ASN A 82 -13.52 3.61 4.10
CA ASN A 82 -14.53 2.98 4.95
C ASN A 82 -14.13 1.55 5.32
N ALA A 83 -14.83 0.98 6.30
CA ALA A 83 -14.60 -0.38 6.79
C ALA A 83 -14.69 -1.44 5.67
N LEU A 84 -15.64 -1.32 4.74
CA LEU A 84 -15.79 -2.30 3.65
C LEU A 84 -14.57 -2.34 2.72
N ALA A 85 -13.98 -1.18 2.41
CA ALA A 85 -12.76 -1.10 1.61
C ALA A 85 -11.58 -1.73 2.35
N ALA A 86 -11.42 -1.41 3.64
CA ALA A 86 -10.37 -1.96 4.50
C ALA A 86 -10.48 -3.49 4.65
N GLU A 87 -11.67 -4.01 4.97
CA GLU A 87 -11.92 -5.44 5.11
C GLU A 87 -11.62 -6.19 3.81
N ARG A 88 -12.13 -5.70 2.67
CA ARG A 88 -11.85 -6.29 1.35
C ARG A 88 -10.36 -6.34 1.08
N PHE A 89 -9.65 -5.25 1.35
CA PHE A 89 -8.22 -5.15 1.16
C PHE A 89 -7.45 -6.15 2.04
N ILE A 90 -7.79 -6.26 3.33
CA ILE A 90 -7.17 -7.22 4.26
C ILE A 90 -7.41 -8.67 3.78
N ARG A 91 -8.64 -9.00 3.36
CA ARG A 91 -8.96 -10.33 2.82
C ARG A 91 -8.17 -10.64 1.55
N GLU A 92 -7.94 -9.68 0.67
CA GLU A 92 -7.07 -9.88 -0.50
C GLU A 92 -5.63 -10.19 -0.09
N ALA A 93 -5.08 -9.48 0.91
CA ALA A 93 -3.73 -9.76 1.42
C ALA A 93 -3.63 -11.16 2.05
N LEU A 94 -4.66 -11.59 2.79
CA LEU A 94 -4.73 -12.91 3.43
C LEU A 94 -4.74 -14.08 2.44
N LYS A 95 -5.17 -13.90 1.19
CA LYS A 95 -5.12 -14.96 0.17
C LYS A 95 -3.70 -15.47 -0.08
N TYR A 96 -2.71 -14.62 0.17
CA TYR A 96 -1.30 -14.96 0.02
C TYR A 96 -0.70 -15.53 1.31
N CYS A 97 -1.45 -15.59 2.40
CA CYS A 97 -0.92 -16.06 3.68
C CYS A 97 -1.34 -17.51 3.96
N GLU A 98 -0.40 -18.27 4.49
CA GLU A 98 -0.69 -19.51 5.22
C GLU A 98 -0.67 -19.21 6.71
N GLY A 99 -1.71 -19.64 7.43
CA GLY A 99 -1.90 -19.26 8.83
C GLY A 99 -2.45 -17.85 9.01
N LYS A 100 -2.32 -17.33 10.24
CA LYS A 100 -2.76 -15.99 10.63
C LYS A 100 -1.52 -15.14 10.97
N PRO A 101 -1.08 -14.24 10.08
CA PRO A 101 0.01 -13.33 10.38
C PRO A 101 -0.41 -12.33 11.45
N THR A 102 0.58 -11.75 12.12
CA THR A 102 0.38 -10.53 12.93
C THR A 102 0.47 -9.31 12.02
N PHE A 103 -0.50 -8.41 12.11
CA PHE A 103 -0.49 -7.19 11.31
C PHE A 103 0.19 -6.04 12.04
N ILE A 104 0.89 -5.19 11.30
CA ILE A 104 1.45 -3.93 11.80
C ILE A 104 0.70 -2.82 11.08
N VAL A 105 0.07 -1.93 11.84
CA VAL A 105 -0.77 -0.86 11.28
C VAL A 105 -0.52 0.43 12.04
N ASP A 106 -0.42 1.54 11.32
CA ASP A 106 -0.30 2.88 11.94
C ASP A 106 -1.69 3.45 12.27
N ASN A 107 -1.85 4.78 12.36
CA ASN A 107 -3.09 5.48 12.68
C ASN A 107 -4.15 5.42 11.56
N ALA A 108 -4.60 4.21 11.23
CA ALA A 108 -5.63 3.92 10.26
C ALA A 108 -6.86 3.27 10.92
N PRO A 109 -7.85 4.07 11.39
CA PRO A 109 -9.01 3.58 12.14
C PRO A 109 -9.78 2.46 11.43
N TRP A 110 -9.97 2.57 10.11
CA TRP A 110 -10.71 1.57 9.35
C TRP A 110 -9.95 0.24 9.19
N LEU A 111 -8.62 0.29 9.06
CA LEU A 111 -7.81 -0.92 9.07
C LEU A 111 -7.85 -1.60 10.44
N LYS A 112 -7.72 -0.83 11.53
CA LYS A 112 -7.82 -1.37 12.90
C LYS A 112 -9.18 -2.00 13.17
N GLN A 113 -10.26 -1.28 12.86
CA GLN A 113 -11.62 -1.79 13.01
C GLN A 113 -11.82 -3.09 12.22
N SER A 114 -11.40 -3.15 10.96
CA SER A 114 -11.53 -4.36 10.16
C SER A 114 -10.66 -5.52 10.65
N LEU A 115 -9.48 -5.26 11.22
CA LEU A 115 -8.65 -6.30 11.84
C LEU A 115 -9.33 -6.89 13.08
N GLU A 116 -9.97 -6.05 13.91
CA GLU A 116 -10.75 -6.46 15.08
C GLU A 116 -11.96 -7.31 14.68
N GLU A 117 -12.76 -6.84 13.72
CA GLU A 117 -13.93 -7.55 13.19
C GLU A 117 -13.57 -8.92 12.59
N LEU A 118 -12.37 -9.04 12.00
CA LEU A 118 -11.84 -10.29 11.45
C LEU A 118 -11.16 -11.19 12.50
N GLY A 119 -11.00 -10.73 13.75
CA GLY A 119 -10.30 -11.46 14.80
C GLY A 119 -8.83 -11.72 14.48
N LEU A 120 -8.16 -10.74 13.88
CA LEU A 120 -6.75 -10.79 13.48
C LEU A 120 -5.90 -10.01 14.48
N GLN A 121 -4.76 -10.58 14.86
CA GLN A 121 -3.83 -9.92 15.76
C GLN A 121 -3.13 -8.77 15.05
N TYR A 122 -3.02 -7.63 15.73
CA TYR A 122 -2.30 -6.48 15.19
C TYR A 122 -1.58 -5.69 16.27
N ASN A 123 -0.46 -5.08 15.87
CA ASN A 123 0.28 -4.11 16.64
C ASN A 123 0.01 -2.72 16.04
N ALA A 124 -0.45 -1.80 16.88
CA ALA A 124 -0.56 -0.39 16.51
C ALA A 124 0.77 0.30 16.78
N GLU A 125 1.54 0.57 15.74
CA GLU A 125 2.71 1.44 15.84
C GLU A 125 2.25 2.89 15.67
N SER A 126 2.84 3.82 16.42
CA SER A 126 2.69 5.25 16.15
C SER A 126 4.05 5.75 15.70
N PHE A 127 4.21 6.11 14.42
CA PHE A 127 5.43 6.78 13.99
C PHE A 127 5.48 8.17 14.67
N ARG A 128 6.30 8.28 15.71
CA ARG A 128 6.66 9.55 16.37
C ARG A 128 7.76 10.26 15.60
#